data_AF-A0A7S1YVC1-F1
#
_entry.id   AF-A0A7S1YVC1-F1
#
_cell.length_a   1.000
_cell.length_b   1.000
_cell.length_c   1.000
_cell.angle_alpha   90.00
_cell.angle_beta   90.00
_cell.angle_gamma   90.00
#
_symmetry.space_group_name_H-M   'P 1'
#
loop_
_entity.id
_entity.type
_entity.pdbx_description
1 polymer ?
#
loop_
_entity_poly.entity_id
_entity_poly.type
_entity_poly.pdbx_seq_one_letter_code
_entity_poly.pdbx_strand_id
1 'polypeptide(L)'
;YDLQEVKTVRFIELKTVDNTSAPRELRLESSGGTCDEYTLVASLFPVQSAAWQRFVLDNITRSRLWKLSVIENFGNSEAITISGVRFVQAKEISPYIIDNPKSAILSPGPDPNSQQQVELCCKASGLPQPTYQWLKNGVPLQGETSHVINVCI
;
A
#
# COMPACT_ATOMS: atom_id res chain seq x y z
N TYR A 1 22.40 -10.92 1.97
CA TYR A 1 21.19 -10.09 1.96
C TYR A 1 21.41 -9.00 0.93
N ASP A 2 20.58 -8.95 -0.10
CA ASP A 2 20.67 -7.91 -1.13
C ASP A 2 20.07 -6.61 -0.58
N LEU A 3 20.92 -5.63 -0.31
CA LEU A 3 20.51 -4.32 0.21
C LEU A 3 19.83 -3.44 -0.86
N GLN A 4 19.75 -3.90 -2.11
CA GLN A 4 19.02 -3.21 -3.18
C GLN A 4 17.58 -3.69 -3.34
N GLU A 5 17.22 -4.82 -2.71
CA GLU A 5 15.89 -5.39 -2.89
C GLU A 5 14.84 -4.58 -2.13
N VAL A 6 13.86 -4.04 -2.87
CA VAL A 6 12.70 -3.34 -2.29
C VAL A 6 11.64 -4.36 -1.93
N LYS A 7 11.18 -4.34 -0.67
CA LYS A 7 10.16 -5.26 -0.18
C LYS A 7 8.89 -4.52 0.17
N THR A 8 7.78 -5.13 -0.21
CA THR A 8 6.46 -4.73 0.26
C THR A 8 6.19 -5.42 1.59
N VAL A 9 6.01 -4.66 2.67
CA VAL A 9 5.58 -5.19 3.98
C VAL A 9 4.14 -4.79 4.20
N ARG A 10 3.30 -5.75 4.61
CA ARG A 10 1.88 -5.51 4.95
C ARG A 10 1.58 -5.73 6.41
N PHE A 11 2.31 -6.65 7.03
CA PHE A 11 2.13 -6.96 8.44
C PHE A 11 3.46 -6.84 9.17
N ILE A 12 3.39 -6.28 10.36
CA ILE A 12 4.44 -6.41 11.35
C ILE A 12 3.88 -7.18 12.52
N GLU A 13 4.62 -8.19 12.95
CA GLU A 13 4.33 -8.87 14.20
C GLU A 13 5.33 -8.44 15.25
N LEU A 14 4.82 -8.11 16.43
CA LEU A 14 5.60 -7.66 17.56
C LEU A 14 5.29 -8.51 18.78
N LYS A 15 6.32 -8.80 19.55
CA LYS A 15 6.20 -9.48 20.83
C LYS A 15 6.79 -8.58 21.91
N THR A 16 5.92 -8.01 22.73
CA THR A 16 6.32 -7.23 23.91
C THR A 16 6.60 -8.16 25.09
N VAL A 17 7.16 -7.60 26.17
CA VAL A 17 7.26 -8.29 27.45
C VAL A 17 6.08 -7.84 28.32
N ASP A 18 5.59 -8.73 29.18
CA ASP A 18 4.48 -8.52 30.11
C ASP A 18 4.92 -7.77 31.39
N ASN A 19 5.67 -6.68 31.23
CA ASN A 19 6.11 -5.86 32.35
C ASN A 19 5.70 -4.40 32.20
N THR A 20 5.84 -3.65 33.30
CA THR A 20 5.52 -2.22 33.42
C THR A 20 6.37 -1.30 32.52
N SER A 21 7.30 -1.87 31.74
CA SER A 21 8.23 -1.18 30.83
C SER A 21 7.83 -1.36 29.35
N ALA A 22 6.55 -1.61 29.06
CA ALA A 22 6.07 -1.67 27.70
C ALA A 22 6.05 -0.27 27.04
N PRO A 23 6.34 -0.19 25.73
CA PRO A 23 6.40 1.09 25.07
C PRO A 23 4.99 1.59 24.80
N ARG A 24 4.74 2.89 25.00
CA ARG A 24 3.42 3.45 24.71
C ARG A 24 3.15 3.54 23.23
N GLU A 25 4.18 3.84 22.45
CA GLU A 25 4.09 3.96 21.01
C GLU A 25 5.34 3.33 20.36
N LEU A 26 5.13 2.63 19.25
CA LEU A 26 6.18 2.22 18.34
C LEU A 26 5.97 2.94 17.01
N ARG A 27 6.99 3.66 16.56
CA ARG A 27 6.97 4.31 15.25
C ARG A 27 7.70 3.44 14.26
N LEU A 28 6.98 3.04 13.23
CA LEU A 28 7.52 2.38 12.07
C LEU A 28 7.78 3.41 10.99
N GLU A 29 9.02 3.48 10.56
CA GLU A 29 9.46 4.40 9.52
C GLU A 29 10.12 3.62 8.38
N SER A 30 10.12 4.17 7.17
CA SER A 30 10.69 3.52 6.00
C SER A 30 11.50 4.47 5.13
N SER A 31 12.49 3.94 4.42
CA SER A 31 13.32 4.69 3.46
C SER A 31 13.61 3.87 2.20
N GLY A 32 13.39 4.49 1.03
CA GLY A 32 13.73 3.90 -0.27
C GLY A 32 15.21 4.03 -0.63
N GLY A 33 15.95 4.98 -0.05
CA GLY A 33 17.18 5.50 -0.64
C GLY A 33 18.36 5.65 0.31
N THR A 34 18.20 6.29 1.46
CA THR A 34 19.32 6.60 2.37
C THR A 34 18.97 6.25 3.81
N CYS A 35 19.98 6.00 4.64
CA CYS A 35 19.78 5.68 6.05
C CYS A 35 19.41 6.91 6.90
N ASP A 36 19.37 8.11 6.33
CA ASP A 36 19.17 9.35 7.08
C ASP A 36 17.77 9.96 6.84
N GLU A 37 17.07 9.52 5.79
CA GLU A 37 15.75 10.04 5.42
C GLU A 37 14.69 8.95 5.60
N TYR A 38 14.08 8.90 6.78
CA TYR A 38 12.98 7.99 7.08
C TYR A 38 11.64 8.74 7.13
N THR A 39 10.62 8.16 6.52
CA THR A 39 9.24 8.68 6.57
C THR A 39 8.38 7.75 7.43
N LEU A 40 7.57 8.33 8.32
CA LEU A 40 6.64 7.59 9.17
C LEU A 40 5.62 6.82 8.32
N VAL A 41 5.52 5.52 8.54
CA VAL A 41 4.56 4.61 7.91
C VAL A 41 3.40 4.31 8.84
N ALA A 42 3.68 4.05 10.12
CA ALA A 42 2.66 3.71 11.11
C ALA A 42 3.11 4.04 12.54
N SER A 43 2.14 4.43 13.37
CA SER A 43 2.26 4.46 14.83
C SER A 43 1.47 3.29 15.39
N LEU A 44 2.17 2.37 16.06
CA LEU A 44 1.62 1.15 16.63
C LEU A 44 1.56 1.28 18.15
N PHE A 45 0.45 0.87 18.74
CA PHE A 45 0.22 0.93 20.18
C PHE A 45 0.11 -0.49 20.72
N PRO A 46 1.24 -1.15 21.03
CA PRO A 46 1.22 -2.53 21.47
C PRO A 46 0.65 -2.65 22.88
N VAL A 47 -0.13 -3.70 23.10
CA VAL A 47 -0.59 -4.08 24.44
C VAL A 47 0.49 -4.90 25.14
N GLN A 48 0.52 -4.85 26.47
CA GLN A 48 1.39 -5.72 27.25
C GLN A 48 0.97 -7.17 27.06
N SER A 49 1.76 -7.93 26.31
CA SER A 49 1.49 -9.33 26.06
C SER A 49 2.75 -10.08 25.71
N ALA A 50 2.90 -11.26 26.31
CA ALA A 50 3.89 -12.26 25.92
C ALA A 50 3.51 -13.00 24.62
N ALA A 51 2.35 -12.71 24.02
CA ALA A 51 1.94 -13.25 22.72
C ALA A 51 2.36 -12.33 21.56
N TRP A 52 2.46 -12.90 20.37
CA TRP A 52 2.65 -12.14 19.14
C TRP A 52 1.40 -11.31 18.83
N GLN A 53 1.60 -10.02 18.64
CA GLN A 53 0.58 -9.08 18.18
C GLN A 53 0.84 -8.76 16.72
N ARG A 54 -0.20 -8.83 15.87
CA ARG A 54 -0.11 -8.53 14.45
C ARG A 54 -0.73 -7.16 14.17
N PHE A 55 0.07 -6.29 13.55
CA PHE A 55 -0.34 -4.98 13.10
C PHE A 55 -0.44 -4.97 11.58
N VAL A 56 -1.54 -4.44 11.05
CA VAL A 56 -1.76 -4.24 9.61
C VAL A 56 -1.29 -2.83 9.27
N LEU A 57 -0.47 -2.69 8.24
CA LEU A 57 -0.08 -1.39 7.71
C LEU A 57 -1.12 -0.97 6.67
N ASP A 58 -1.83 0.13 6.93
CA ASP A 58 -2.91 0.63 6.06
C ASP A 58 -2.39 1.02 4.68
N ASN A 59 -1.21 1.67 4.66
CA ASN A 59 -0.52 2.01 3.43
C ASN A 59 0.52 0.95 3.09
N ILE A 60 0.32 0.27 1.95
CA ILE A 60 1.27 -0.68 1.38
C ILE A 60 2.52 0.10 0.99
N THR A 61 3.53 0.04 1.84
CA THR A 61 4.77 0.77 1.62
C THR A 61 5.83 -0.20 1.09
N ARG A 62 6.29 0.11 -0.12
CA ARG A 62 7.45 -0.54 -0.73
C ARG A 62 8.69 0.19 -0.24
N SER A 63 9.52 -0.50 0.52
CA SER A 63 10.73 0.12 1.07
C SER A 63 11.90 -0.83 1.07
N ARG A 64 13.09 -0.24 1.06
CA ARG A 64 14.38 -0.92 1.14
C ARG A 64 14.84 -1.03 2.59
N LEU A 65 14.63 0.03 3.36
CA LEU A 65 14.99 0.11 4.77
C LEU A 65 13.75 0.34 5.63
N TRP A 66 13.77 -0.25 6.82
CA TRP A 66 12.72 -0.10 7.83
C TRP A 66 13.37 0.19 9.16
N LYS A 67 12.82 1.17 9.87
CA LYS A 67 13.28 1.57 11.20
C LYS A 67 12.11 1.47 12.17
N LEU A 68 12.34 0.82 13.30
CA LEU A 68 11.39 0.73 14.39
C LEU A 68 11.92 1.55 15.55
N SER A 69 11.24 2.64 15.88
CA SER A 69 11.58 3.54 16.97
C SER A 69 10.64 3.27 18.14
N VAL A 70 11.21 3.08 19.33
CA VAL A 70 10.45 2.86 20.57
C VAL A 70 10.27 4.20 21.27
N ILE A 71 9.02 4.61 21.47
CA ILE A 71 8.67 5.92 22.00
C ILE A 71 8.02 5.76 23.38
N GLU A 72 8.35 6.70 24.28
CA GLU A 72 7.76 6.77 25.63
C GLU A 72 7.90 5.45 26.43
N ASN A 73 9.07 4.82 26.31
CA ASN A 73 9.44 3.66 27.11
C ASN A 73 9.93 4.10 28.50
N PHE A 74 9.02 4.49 29.37
CA PHE A 74 9.32 5.03 30.71
C PHE A 74 9.72 3.95 31.75
N GLY A 75 10.03 2.75 31.28
CA GLY A 75 10.45 1.62 32.10
C GLY A 75 11.91 1.69 32.58
N ASN A 76 12.35 0.62 33.24
CA ASN A 76 13.75 0.44 33.61
C ASN A 76 14.63 0.44 32.35
N SER A 77 15.75 1.18 32.35
CA SER A 77 16.75 1.19 31.26
C SER A 77 17.38 -0.17 30.98
N GLU A 78 17.28 -1.11 31.91
CA GLU A 78 17.74 -2.50 31.78
C GLU A 78 16.64 -3.46 31.29
N ALA A 79 15.40 -2.99 31.12
CA ALA A 79 14.29 -3.83 30.67
C ALA A 79 14.28 -4.01 29.14
N ILE A 80 14.13 -5.24 28.69
CA ILE A 80 13.83 -5.54 27.28
C ILE A 80 12.34 -5.24 27.04
N THR A 81 12.07 -4.28 26.17
CA THR A 81 10.70 -3.82 25.84
C THR A 81 10.09 -4.59 24.66
N ILE A 82 10.94 -5.06 23.74
CA ILE A 82 10.55 -5.86 22.57
C ILE A 82 11.40 -7.13 22.56
N SER A 83 10.74 -8.28 22.68
CA SER A 83 11.40 -9.60 22.64
C SER A 83 11.42 -10.19 21.23
N GLY A 84 10.66 -9.63 20.29
CA GLY A 84 10.66 -10.08 18.91
C GLY A 84 9.98 -9.12 17.95
N VAL A 85 10.54 -9.02 16.74
CA VAL A 85 10.00 -8.27 15.60
C VAL A 85 10.02 -9.16 14.37
N ARG A 86 8.91 -9.21 13.64
CA ARG A 86 8.84 -9.87 12.33
C ARG A 86 8.26 -8.92 11.31
N PHE A 87 8.98 -8.73 10.22
CA PHE A 87 8.47 -8.12 9.01
C PHE A 87 7.93 -9.22 8.11
N VAL A 88 6.63 -9.20 7.84
CA VAL A 88 5.99 -10.19 6.97
C VAL A 88 5.88 -9.58 5.57
N GLN A 89 6.68 -10.10 4.65
CA GLN A 89 6.61 -9.71 3.25
C GLN A 89 5.21 -10.01 2.71
N ALA A 90 4.63 -9.02 2.03
CA ALA A 90 3.36 -9.19 1.36
C ALA A 90 3.53 -10.14 0.18
N LYS A 91 2.63 -11.10 0.03
CA LYS A 91 2.55 -11.93 -1.18
C LYS A 91 2.18 -11.01 -2.34
N GLU A 92 3.11 -10.81 -3.27
CA GLU A 92 2.81 -10.04 -4.48
C GLU A 92 1.79 -10.82 -5.34
N ILE A 93 0.82 -10.09 -5.86
CA ILE A 93 -0.25 -10.63 -6.69
C ILE A 93 -0.25 -9.80 -7.97
N SER A 94 0.08 -10.44 -9.08
CA SER A 94 0.04 -9.81 -10.40
C SER A 94 -1.35 -9.21 -10.65
N PRO A 95 -1.44 -8.04 -11.30
CA PRO A 95 -2.72 -7.43 -11.64
C PRO A 95 -3.63 -8.37 -12.41
N TYR A 96 -4.91 -8.39 -12.04
CA TYR A 96 -5.96 -9.11 -12.76
C TYR A 96 -7.23 -8.27 -12.84
N ILE A 97 -7.97 -8.44 -13.93
CA ILE A 97 -9.23 -7.75 -14.16
C ILE A 97 -10.34 -8.47 -13.40
N ILE A 98 -11.09 -7.72 -12.59
CA ILE A 98 -12.31 -8.15 -11.90
C ILE A 98 -13.52 -7.91 -12.80
N ASP A 99 -13.60 -6.72 -13.41
CA ASP A 99 -14.72 -6.30 -14.24
C ASP A 99 -14.21 -5.64 -15.51
N ASN A 100 -14.61 -6.18 -16.65
CA ASN A 100 -14.20 -5.68 -17.95
C ASN A 100 -15.10 -4.50 -18.37
N PRO A 101 -14.58 -3.52 -19.12
CA PRO A 101 -15.41 -2.48 -19.69
C PRO A 101 -16.45 -3.08 -20.62
N LYS A 102 -17.71 -2.62 -20.49
CA LYS A 102 -18.80 -3.03 -21.37
C LYS A 102 -18.57 -2.45 -22.76
N SER A 103 -18.65 -3.31 -23.78
CA SER A 103 -18.64 -2.86 -25.16
C SER A 103 -19.85 -1.97 -25.45
N ALA A 104 -19.63 -0.88 -26.17
CA ALA A 104 -20.67 -0.01 -26.66
C ALA A 104 -20.50 0.20 -28.17
N ILE A 105 -21.61 0.16 -28.90
CA ILE A 105 -21.68 0.50 -30.32
C ILE A 105 -22.49 1.80 -30.40
N LEU A 106 -21.84 2.87 -30.85
CA LEU A 106 -22.47 4.18 -31.01
C LEU A 106 -22.88 4.36 -32.48
N SER A 107 -24.16 4.61 -32.70
CA SER A 107 -24.71 4.91 -34.02
C SER A 107 -24.63 6.42 -34.27
N PRO A 108 -24.22 6.89 -35.47
CA PRO A 108 -24.29 8.31 -35.79
C PRO A 108 -25.71 8.83 -35.52
N GLY A 109 -25.82 9.91 -34.74
CA GLY A 109 -27.11 10.55 -34.49
C GLY A 109 -27.73 11.09 -35.79
N PRO A 110 -29.04 11.42 -35.79
CA PRO A 110 -29.69 12.03 -36.96
C PRO A 110 -29.10 13.41 -37.32
N ASP A 111 -28.49 14.11 -36.35
CA ASP A 111 -27.77 15.36 -36.56
C ASP A 111 -26.25 15.12 -36.53
N PRO A 112 -25.50 15.56 -37.56
CA PRO A 112 -24.02 15.53 -37.58
C PRO A 112 -23.33 16.16 -36.35
N ASN A 113 -24.02 17.01 -35.59
CA ASN A 113 -23.50 17.65 -34.38
C ASN A 113 -23.91 16.95 -33.08
N SER A 114 -24.65 15.85 -33.14
CA SER A 114 -25.03 15.09 -31.94
C SER A 114 -23.82 14.36 -31.37
N GLN A 115 -23.30 14.85 -30.24
CA GLN A 115 -22.27 14.16 -29.47
C GLN A 115 -22.87 12.99 -28.70
N GLN A 116 -22.24 11.82 -28.79
CA GLN A 116 -22.57 10.68 -27.92
C GLN A 116 -21.45 10.46 -26.91
N GLN A 117 -21.85 10.15 -25.68
CA GLN A 117 -20.93 9.86 -24.59
C GLN A 117 -21.10 8.41 -24.15
N VAL A 118 -19.99 7.73 -23.93
CA VAL A 118 -19.95 6.41 -23.31
C VAL A 118 -18.99 6.42 -22.13
N GLU A 119 -19.47 5.93 -20.99
CA GLU A 119 -18.63 5.64 -19.84
C GLU A 119 -18.10 4.21 -19.96
N LEU A 120 -16.78 4.05 -19.86
CA LEU A 120 -16.13 2.75 -19.77
C LEU A 120 -15.50 2.61 -18.39
N CYS A 121 -15.79 1.50 -17.71
CA CYS A 121 -15.26 1.21 -16.37
C CYS A 121 -14.48 -0.11 -16.41
N CYS A 122 -13.27 -0.11 -15.87
CA CYS A 122 -12.43 -1.31 -15.71
C CYS A 122 -12.06 -1.46 -14.23
N LYS A 123 -12.46 -2.55 -13.59
CA LYS A 123 -12.06 -2.83 -12.20
C LYS A 123 -10.96 -3.87 -12.21
N ALA A 124 -9.82 -3.55 -11.61
CA ALA A 124 -8.69 -4.45 -11.48
C ALA A 124 -8.23 -4.52 -10.02
N SER A 125 -7.62 -5.63 -9.66
CA SER A 125 -7.01 -5.83 -8.34
C SER A 125 -5.62 -6.44 -8.51
N GLY A 126 -4.82 -6.30 -7.47
CA GLY A 126 -3.43 -6.72 -7.44
C GLY A 126 -2.80 -6.31 -6.12
N LEU A 127 -1.61 -6.85 -5.84
CA LEU A 127 -0.78 -6.39 -4.73
C LEU A 127 0.65 -6.15 -5.22
N PRO A 128 1.11 -4.88 -5.32
CA PRO A 128 0.40 -3.64 -4.97
C PRO A 128 -0.79 -3.32 -5.89
N GLN A 129 -1.60 -2.34 -5.50
CA GLN A 129 -2.74 -1.85 -6.27
C GLN A 129 -2.29 -1.50 -7.72
N PRO A 130 -3.01 -1.98 -8.75
CA PRO A 130 -2.65 -1.67 -10.14
C PRO A 130 -2.91 -0.20 -10.48
N THR A 131 -2.13 0.32 -11.41
CA THR A 131 -2.37 1.62 -12.07
C THR A 131 -3.14 1.41 -13.38
N TYR A 132 -3.89 2.43 -13.81
CA TYR A 132 -4.66 2.39 -15.05
C TYR A 132 -4.04 3.27 -16.13
N GLN A 133 -4.24 2.87 -17.38
CA GLN A 133 -3.96 3.68 -18.57
C GLN A 133 -4.92 3.26 -19.68
N TRP A 134 -5.73 4.19 -20.18
CA TRP A 134 -6.60 3.93 -21.33
C TRP A 134 -5.86 4.11 -22.65
N LEU A 135 -6.18 3.27 -23.63
CA LEU A 135 -5.63 3.33 -24.98
C LEU A 135 -6.76 3.47 -26.00
N LYS A 136 -6.57 4.32 -27.00
CA LYS A 136 -7.42 4.40 -28.20
C LYS A 136 -6.60 3.93 -29.40
N ASN A 137 -7.04 2.86 -30.04
CA ASN A 137 -6.34 2.26 -31.20
C ASN A 137 -4.85 1.98 -30.93
N GLY A 138 -4.52 1.49 -29.73
CA GLY A 138 -3.15 1.19 -29.33
C GLY A 138 -2.32 2.40 -28.88
N VAL A 139 -2.87 3.61 -28.87
CA VAL A 139 -2.17 4.83 -28.42
C VAL A 139 -2.70 5.25 -27.03
N PRO A 140 -1.82 5.52 -26.04
CA PRO A 140 -2.23 6.02 -24.73
C PRO A 140 -2.97 7.35 -24.82
N LEU A 141 -4.11 7.45 -24.15
CA LEU A 141 -4.81 8.71 -23.91
C LEU A 141 -4.14 9.42 -22.72
N GLN A 142 -3.54 10.59 -22.97
CA GLN A 142 -2.82 11.32 -21.93
C GLN A 142 -3.76 11.73 -20.79
N GLY A 143 -3.33 11.51 -19.55
CA GLY A 143 -4.10 11.86 -18.35
C GLY A 143 -5.21 10.86 -17.99
N GLU A 144 -5.54 9.92 -18.88
CA GLU A 144 -6.57 8.91 -18.66
C GLU A 144 -6.03 7.72 -17.85
N THR A 145 -5.74 7.97 -16.57
CA THR A 145 -5.19 7.00 -15.61
C THR A 145 -6.20 6.60 -14.52
N SER A 146 -7.47 6.95 -14.71
CA SER A 146 -8.57 6.50 -13.86
C SER A 146 -9.10 5.14 -14.30
N HIS A 147 -9.73 4.42 -13.37
CA HIS A 147 -10.44 3.17 -13.65
C HIS A 147 -11.75 3.38 -14.45
N VAL A 148 -12.15 4.65 -14.64
CA VAL A 148 -13.29 5.08 -15.44
C VAL A 148 -12.83 6.13 -16.45
N ILE A 149 -13.30 6.05 -17.69
CA ILE A 149 -13.14 7.08 -18.72
C ILE A 149 -14.49 7.42 -19.34
N ASN A 150 -14.70 8.69 -19.66
CA ASN A 150 -15.83 9.17 -20.44
C ASN A 150 -15.35 9.51 -21.85
N VAL A 151 -15.77 8.74 -22.84
CA VAL A 151 -15.40 8.94 -24.24
C VAL A 151 -16.54 9.66 -24.94
N CYS A 152 -16.23 10.84 -25.50
CA CYS A 152 -17.11 11.54 -26.43
C CYS A 152 -16.75 11.14 -27.87
N ILE A 153 -17.76 10.86 -28.69
CA ILE A 153 -17.61 10.60 -30.13
C ILE A 153 -18.54 11.51 -30.91
#